data_AF-A0AAU7DGA1-F1
#
_entry.id   AF-A0AAU7DGA1-F1
#
_cell.length_a   1.000
_cell.length_b   1.000
_cell.length_c   1.000
_cell.angle_alpha   90.00
_cell.angle_beta   90.00
_cell.angle_gamma   90.00
#
_symmetry.space_group_name_H-M   'P 1'
#
loop_
_entity.id
_entity.type
_entity.pdbx_description
1 polymer ?
#
loop_
_entity_poly.entity_id
_entity_poly.type
_entity_poly.pdbx_seq_one_letter_code
_entity_poly.pdbx_strand_id
1 'polypeptide(L)'
;MNQLDHYVAEAVLGVDTLWGGDVMCASGTGRFIADSWFSDEPLPRTYSHRSADHLRKAGGVSGKDLDPKQVDAYLRDLNLAAAISGIRTEAQTTSPLRHAYLTGLAESLQVMLDLALEVFGKGDPVPYARAVEASTGNPPEPSRPESKRDSVAELLGRSGYSISKNNGLLDAVDAWRRERVVPMASVRGIGAAVIALFDQLSARHLQPLLPRELAAVPRANIEFLPIKDAWFSGSMNYLGRARNHDGSPQYEATYEINASLQMSYPEFEQLVSHEVVPGHVTTFAYLQNLYVRGKAGFEATVLTMNTRAATLFEGIANNAILIAHGVSEIDDLPDDDMQIGVLLALLQDDAKNQSSYLTWGEKREQSEIRTALRRDFLVTEERADKLSGAWGRHPLMGRMYLPAYRAGTDKVADLRRSYPPQSVLPAIYGCNGLVDIVTVDRVLQS
;
A
#
# COMPACT_ATOMS: atom_id res chain seq x y z
N MET A 1 1.94 -23.12 -14.49
CA MET A 1 1.56 -23.16 -13.06
C MET A 1 1.59 -24.57 -12.47
N ASN A 2 2.09 -24.70 -11.24
CA ASN A 2 1.89 -25.89 -10.39
C ASN A 2 0.58 -25.75 -9.56
N GLN A 3 0.24 -26.75 -8.74
CA GLN A 3 -1.00 -26.74 -7.95
C GLN A 3 -1.07 -25.59 -6.93
N LEU A 4 0.05 -25.26 -6.27
CA LEU A 4 0.12 -24.13 -5.34
C LEU A 4 -0.15 -22.80 -6.05
N ASP A 5 0.47 -22.60 -7.22
CA ASP A 5 0.28 -21.38 -8.03
C ASP A 5 -1.20 -21.23 -8.43
N HIS A 6 -1.87 -22.33 -8.80
CA HIS A 6 -3.30 -22.34 -9.08
C HIS A 6 -4.15 -21.92 -7.88
N TYR A 7 -3.84 -22.42 -6.67
CA TYR A 7 -4.57 -22.02 -5.47
C TYR A 7 -4.35 -20.54 -5.12
N VAL A 8 -3.13 -20.02 -5.27
CA VAL A 8 -2.84 -18.59 -5.08
C VAL A 8 -3.64 -17.76 -6.07
N ALA A 9 -3.61 -18.09 -7.36
CA ALA A 9 -4.36 -17.40 -8.40
C ALA A 9 -5.87 -17.40 -8.13
N GLU A 10 -6.45 -18.59 -7.85
CA GLU A 10 -7.88 -18.73 -7.61
C GLU A 10 -8.34 -17.96 -6.38
N ALA A 11 -7.60 -18.05 -5.27
CA ALA A 11 -7.97 -17.40 -4.03
C ALA A 11 -7.84 -15.87 -4.12
N VAL A 12 -6.71 -15.36 -4.62
CA VAL A 12 -6.46 -13.90 -4.70
C VAL A 12 -7.47 -13.25 -5.65
N LEU A 13 -7.54 -13.71 -6.91
CA LEU A 13 -8.46 -13.11 -7.88
C LEU A 13 -9.93 -13.42 -7.57
N GLY A 14 -10.18 -14.52 -6.88
CA GLY A 14 -11.51 -14.90 -6.43
C GLY A 14 -12.06 -13.95 -5.39
N VAL A 15 -11.25 -13.63 -4.37
CA VAL A 15 -11.58 -12.64 -3.33
C VAL A 15 -11.61 -11.23 -3.91
N ASP A 16 -10.64 -10.85 -4.76
CA ASP A 16 -10.63 -9.56 -5.46
C ASP A 16 -11.93 -9.30 -6.23
N THR A 17 -12.32 -10.25 -7.08
CA THR A 17 -13.58 -10.17 -7.85
C THR A 17 -14.81 -10.08 -6.95
N LEU A 18 -14.83 -10.78 -5.82
CA LEU A 18 -15.96 -10.72 -4.87
C LEU A 18 -16.14 -9.31 -4.29
N TRP A 19 -15.03 -8.60 -4.11
CA TRP A 19 -15.00 -7.20 -3.71
C TRP A 19 -15.09 -6.21 -4.88
N GLY A 20 -15.29 -6.70 -6.10
CA GLY A 20 -15.49 -5.88 -7.30
C GLY A 20 -14.21 -5.52 -8.04
N GLY A 21 -13.07 -6.05 -7.63
CA GLY A 21 -11.78 -5.78 -8.25
C GLY A 21 -11.62 -6.43 -9.64
N ASP A 22 -10.99 -5.68 -10.53
CA ASP A 22 -10.61 -6.04 -11.88
C ASP A 22 -9.09 -5.85 -12.06
N VAL A 23 -8.32 -6.91 -11.80
CA VAL A 23 -6.85 -6.89 -11.97
C VAL A 23 -6.39 -6.53 -13.38
N MET A 24 -7.25 -6.67 -14.40
CA MET A 24 -6.92 -6.35 -15.79
C MET A 24 -7.35 -4.94 -16.19
N CYS A 25 -8.10 -4.23 -15.35
CA CYS A 25 -8.49 -2.85 -15.61
C CYS A 25 -7.25 -1.97 -15.78
N ALA A 26 -7.27 -1.12 -16.81
CA ALA A 26 -6.18 -0.19 -17.10
C ALA A 26 -6.10 0.97 -16.10
N SER A 27 -7.17 1.19 -15.33
CA SER A 27 -7.30 2.27 -14.35
C SER A 27 -7.45 1.71 -12.94
N GLY A 28 -6.92 2.45 -11.96
CA GLY A 28 -7.08 2.17 -10.54
C GLY A 28 -8.54 2.24 -10.08
N THR A 29 -9.42 2.84 -10.88
CA THR A 29 -10.87 2.86 -10.62
C THR A 29 -11.50 1.48 -10.62
N GLY A 30 -10.92 0.50 -11.34
CA GLY A 30 -11.41 -0.87 -11.38
C GLY A 30 -10.59 -1.85 -10.52
N ARG A 31 -9.38 -1.48 -10.09
CA ARG A 31 -8.52 -2.33 -9.24
C ARG A 31 -8.90 -2.18 -7.78
N PHE A 32 -8.73 -3.25 -6.99
CA PHE A 32 -9.09 -3.17 -5.58
C PHE A 32 -8.22 -3.98 -4.60
N ILE A 33 -8.11 -5.31 -4.75
CA ILE A 33 -7.28 -6.16 -3.89
C ILE A 33 -6.07 -6.66 -4.66
N ALA A 34 -6.28 -7.18 -5.86
CA ALA A 34 -5.20 -7.61 -6.74
C ALA A 34 -4.69 -6.41 -7.54
N ASP A 35 -3.50 -5.96 -7.20
CA ASP A 35 -2.89 -4.76 -7.81
C ASP A 35 -2.13 -5.07 -9.10
N SER A 36 -1.70 -6.32 -9.31
CA SER A 36 -0.99 -6.72 -10.53
C SER A 36 -1.27 -8.17 -10.95
N TRP A 37 -1.02 -8.44 -12.24
CA TRP A 37 -0.99 -9.77 -12.84
C TRP A 37 0.03 -9.78 -13.99
N PHE A 38 1.29 -10.08 -13.66
CA PHE A 38 2.41 -10.04 -14.63
C PHE A 38 3.07 -11.39 -14.91
N SER A 39 2.45 -12.50 -14.49
CA SER A 39 2.99 -13.85 -14.66
C SER A 39 2.93 -14.40 -16.09
N ASP A 40 2.16 -13.75 -16.99
CA ASP A 40 1.74 -14.24 -18.31
C ASP A 40 0.91 -15.55 -18.28
N GLU A 41 0.58 -16.05 -17.09
CA GLU A 41 -0.25 -17.24 -16.93
C GLU A 41 -1.72 -16.92 -17.22
N PRO A 42 -2.52 -17.90 -17.69
CA PRO A 42 -3.94 -17.72 -17.92
C PRO A 42 -4.68 -17.31 -16.65
N LEU A 43 -5.63 -16.39 -16.79
CA LEU A 43 -6.48 -15.97 -15.68
C LEU A 43 -7.32 -17.16 -15.17
N PRO A 44 -7.45 -17.33 -13.84
CA PRO A 44 -8.12 -18.47 -13.23
C PRO A 44 -9.61 -18.46 -13.53
N ARG A 45 -10.26 -19.59 -13.24
CA ARG A 45 -11.72 -19.72 -13.37
C ARG A 45 -12.46 -18.71 -12.51
N THR A 46 -11.94 -18.36 -11.34
CA THR A 46 -12.54 -17.37 -10.45
C THR A 46 -12.66 -16.00 -11.10
N TYR A 47 -11.71 -15.62 -11.94
CA TYR A 47 -11.75 -14.37 -12.70
C TYR A 47 -12.65 -14.44 -13.96
N SER A 48 -12.64 -15.58 -14.65
CA SER A 48 -13.31 -15.77 -15.95
C SER A 48 -14.76 -16.28 -15.85
N HIS A 49 -15.23 -16.61 -14.64
CA HIS A 49 -16.59 -17.10 -14.43
C HIS A 49 -17.66 -16.08 -14.87
N ARG A 50 -18.81 -16.56 -15.36
CA ARG A 50 -19.91 -15.70 -15.83
C ARG A 50 -20.39 -14.67 -14.79
N SER A 51 -20.37 -15.04 -13.51
CA SER A 51 -20.80 -14.16 -12.42
C SER A 51 -19.70 -13.18 -12.01
N ALA A 52 -18.43 -13.42 -12.36
CA ALA A 52 -17.31 -12.55 -12.04
C ALA A 52 -17.46 -11.17 -12.70
N ASP A 53 -17.79 -11.13 -13.99
CA ASP A 53 -17.99 -9.88 -14.74
C ASP A 53 -19.11 -9.01 -14.14
N HIS A 54 -20.19 -9.64 -13.69
CA HIS A 54 -21.29 -8.94 -13.02
C HIS A 54 -20.86 -8.37 -11.66
N LEU A 55 -20.10 -9.13 -10.87
CA LEU A 55 -19.59 -8.67 -9.59
C LEU A 55 -18.65 -7.48 -9.75
N ARG A 56 -17.71 -7.54 -10.71
CA ARG A 56 -16.80 -6.42 -11.00
C ARG A 56 -17.55 -5.15 -11.40
N LYS A 57 -18.49 -5.26 -12.33
CA LYS A 57 -19.30 -4.12 -12.79
C LYS A 57 -20.20 -3.53 -11.70
N ALA A 58 -20.66 -4.35 -10.76
CA ALA A 58 -21.49 -3.91 -9.65
C ALA A 58 -20.69 -3.25 -8.50
N GLY A 59 -19.35 -3.37 -8.49
CA GLY A 59 -18.52 -2.94 -7.35
C GLY A 59 -18.50 -3.94 -6.19
N GLY A 60 -18.72 -5.22 -6.50
CA GLY A 60 -18.64 -6.33 -5.55
C GLY A 60 -19.72 -6.33 -4.48
N VAL A 61 -19.45 -7.01 -3.36
CA VAL A 61 -20.37 -7.13 -2.21
C VAL A 61 -20.73 -5.79 -1.55
N SER A 62 -19.93 -4.75 -1.75
CA SER A 62 -20.19 -3.38 -1.29
C SER A 62 -20.98 -2.53 -2.30
N GLY A 63 -21.26 -3.08 -3.48
CA GLY A 63 -21.95 -2.41 -4.57
C GLY A 63 -23.43 -2.18 -4.31
N LYS A 64 -23.97 -1.02 -4.74
CA LYS A 64 -25.40 -0.68 -4.57
C LYS A 64 -26.31 -1.43 -5.54
N ASP A 65 -25.80 -1.79 -6.73
CA ASP A 65 -26.55 -2.42 -7.82
C ASP A 65 -26.31 -3.94 -7.91
N LEU A 66 -25.91 -4.55 -6.79
CA LEU A 66 -25.55 -5.97 -6.72
C LEU A 66 -26.78 -6.87 -6.81
N ASP A 67 -26.78 -7.83 -7.74
CA ASP A 67 -27.75 -8.94 -7.75
C ASP A 67 -27.30 -10.05 -6.79
N PRO A 68 -28.02 -10.31 -5.68
CA PRO A 68 -27.66 -11.35 -4.71
C PRO A 68 -27.53 -12.74 -5.33
N LYS A 69 -28.26 -13.03 -6.42
CA LYS A 69 -28.18 -14.32 -7.10
C LYS A 69 -26.83 -14.54 -7.79
N GLN A 70 -26.17 -13.47 -8.23
CA GLN A 70 -24.85 -13.56 -8.85
C GLN A 70 -23.77 -13.85 -7.81
N VAL A 71 -23.86 -13.24 -6.64
CA VAL A 71 -22.97 -13.55 -5.50
C VAL A 71 -23.13 -15.02 -5.09
N ASP A 72 -24.39 -15.48 -4.96
CA ASP A 72 -24.68 -16.87 -4.59
C ASP A 72 -24.20 -17.88 -5.61
N ALA A 73 -24.40 -17.60 -6.90
CA ALA A 73 -23.86 -18.43 -7.96
C ALA A 73 -22.32 -18.45 -7.92
N TYR A 74 -21.69 -17.30 -7.73
CA TYR A 74 -20.24 -17.19 -7.66
C TYR A 74 -19.65 -17.99 -6.48
N LEU A 75 -20.17 -17.79 -5.27
CA LEU A 75 -19.71 -18.50 -4.07
C LEU A 75 -19.95 -20.01 -4.15
N ARG A 76 -21.11 -20.43 -4.68
CA ARG A 76 -21.42 -21.85 -4.85
C ARG A 76 -20.53 -22.52 -5.90
N ASP A 77 -20.31 -21.87 -7.03
CA ASP A 77 -19.68 -22.50 -8.20
C ASP A 77 -18.14 -22.51 -8.11
N LEU A 78 -17.52 -21.69 -7.23
CA LEU A 78 -16.07 -21.43 -7.21
C LEU A 78 -15.34 -21.71 -5.88
N ASN A 79 -16.02 -22.19 -4.84
CA ASN A 79 -15.46 -22.65 -3.55
C ASN A 79 -14.13 -21.98 -3.10
N LEU A 80 -14.17 -20.66 -2.88
CA LEU A 80 -12.99 -19.87 -2.53
C LEU A 80 -12.31 -20.35 -1.23
N ALA A 81 -13.10 -20.84 -0.27
CA ALA A 81 -12.57 -21.40 0.98
C ALA A 81 -11.66 -22.62 0.73
N ALA A 82 -12.01 -23.48 -0.23
CA ALA A 82 -11.13 -24.59 -0.61
C ALA A 82 -9.84 -24.11 -1.28
N ALA A 83 -9.90 -23.07 -2.12
CA ALA A 83 -8.69 -22.49 -2.72
C ALA A 83 -7.75 -21.91 -1.65
N ILE A 84 -8.29 -21.15 -0.68
CA ILE A 84 -7.53 -20.59 0.44
C ILE A 84 -6.91 -21.69 1.32
N SER A 85 -7.67 -22.74 1.62
CA SER A 85 -7.15 -23.91 2.36
C SER A 85 -6.08 -24.68 1.57
N GLY A 86 -6.23 -24.74 0.25
CA GLY A 86 -5.27 -25.32 -0.68
C GLY A 86 -3.91 -24.64 -0.61
N ILE A 87 -3.87 -23.30 -0.51
CA ILE A 87 -2.62 -22.55 -0.30
C ILE A 87 -1.89 -23.08 0.95
N ARG A 88 -2.58 -23.20 2.08
CA ARG A 88 -1.97 -23.64 3.35
C ARG A 88 -1.43 -25.07 3.26
N THR A 89 -2.18 -25.95 2.59
CA THR A 89 -1.81 -27.36 2.46
C THR A 89 -0.58 -27.51 1.57
N GLU A 90 -0.59 -26.93 0.38
CA GLU A 90 0.51 -27.05 -0.58
C GLU A 90 1.76 -26.27 -0.12
N ALA A 91 1.59 -25.17 0.63
CA ALA A 91 2.70 -24.39 1.17
C ALA A 91 3.60 -25.20 2.12
N GLN A 92 3.12 -26.27 2.74
CA GLN A 92 3.91 -27.16 3.61
C GLN A 92 5.09 -27.82 2.89
N THR A 93 5.00 -27.94 1.55
CA THR A 93 6.06 -28.53 0.71
C THR A 93 7.15 -27.52 0.31
N THR A 94 6.96 -26.25 0.66
CA THR A 94 7.89 -25.17 0.30
C THR A 94 8.94 -24.93 1.39
N SER A 95 9.93 -24.08 1.10
CA SER A 95 10.90 -23.65 2.12
C SER A 95 10.21 -23.05 3.36
N PRO A 96 10.77 -23.16 4.56
CA PRO A 96 10.15 -22.63 5.79
C PRO A 96 9.73 -21.15 5.71
N LEU A 97 10.51 -20.31 5.01
CA LEU A 97 10.20 -18.90 4.81
C LEU A 97 8.97 -18.71 3.91
N ARG A 98 8.98 -19.31 2.71
CA ARG A 98 7.86 -19.25 1.76
C ARG A 98 6.58 -19.86 2.35
N HIS A 99 6.71 -20.93 3.13
CA HIS A 99 5.58 -21.52 3.85
C HIS A 99 4.93 -20.48 4.78
N ALA A 100 5.73 -19.81 5.63
CA ALA A 100 5.21 -18.82 6.56
C ALA A 100 4.55 -17.61 5.85
N TYR A 101 5.16 -17.13 4.76
CA TYR A 101 4.59 -16.08 3.93
C TYR A 101 3.22 -16.48 3.36
N LEU A 102 3.13 -17.67 2.74
CA LEU A 102 1.89 -18.16 2.12
C LEU A 102 0.80 -18.45 3.16
N THR A 103 1.17 -18.90 4.36
CA THR A 103 0.23 -19.00 5.49
C THR A 103 -0.33 -17.64 5.86
N GLY A 104 0.52 -16.60 5.97
CA GLY A 104 0.09 -15.23 6.21
C GLY A 104 -0.85 -14.70 5.13
N LEU A 105 -0.53 -14.92 3.85
CA LEU A 105 -1.40 -14.59 2.73
C LEU A 105 -2.76 -15.28 2.84
N ALA A 106 -2.79 -16.59 3.10
CA ALA A 106 -4.04 -17.34 3.27
C ALA A 106 -4.84 -16.89 4.50
N GLU A 107 -4.21 -16.42 5.56
CA GLU A 107 -4.88 -15.80 6.72
C GLU A 107 -5.55 -14.49 6.35
N SER A 108 -4.84 -13.59 5.67
CA SER A 108 -5.42 -12.34 5.19
C SER A 108 -6.61 -12.60 4.25
N LEU A 109 -6.45 -13.49 3.25
CA LEU A 109 -7.51 -13.82 2.30
C LEU A 109 -8.75 -14.42 2.96
N GLN A 110 -8.57 -15.28 3.98
CA GLN A 110 -9.70 -15.83 4.74
C GLN A 110 -10.49 -14.72 5.43
N VAL A 111 -9.81 -13.76 6.05
CA VAL A 111 -10.48 -12.62 6.70
C VAL A 111 -11.20 -11.74 5.68
N MET A 112 -10.61 -11.50 4.50
CA MET A 112 -11.27 -10.75 3.43
C MET A 112 -12.53 -11.46 2.91
N LEU A 113 -12.49 -12.80 2.80
CA LEU A 113 -13.65 -13.60 2.45
C LEU A 113 -14.73 -13.51 3.54
N ASP A 114 -14.36 -13.65 4.81
CA ASP A 114 -15.31 -13.58 5.93
C ASP A 114 -15.95 -12.19 6.02
N LEU A 115 -15.18 -11.12 5.80
CA LEU A 115 -15.68 -9.75 5.73
C LEU A 115 -16.67 -9.58 4.57
N ALA A 116 -16.41 -10.20 3.42
CA ALA A 116 -17.33 -10.16 2.29
C ALA A 116 -18.65 -10.86 2.63
N LEU A 117 -18.57 -12.01 3.31
CA LEU A 117 -19.74 -12.75 3.78
C LEU A 117 -20.52 -12.01 4.86
N GLU A 118 -19.84 -11.32 5.79
CA GLU A 118 -20.46 -10.42 6.77
C GLU A 118 -21.25 -9.32 6.06
N VAL A 119 -20.61 -8.59 5.14
CA VAL A 119 -21.24 -7.49 4.38
C VAL A 119 -22.43 -7.98 3.57
N PHE A 120 -22.33 -9.17 2.99
CA PHE A 120 -23.42 -9.79 2.25
C PHE A 120 -24.53 -10.40 3.12
N GLY A 121 -24.36 -10.42 4.45
CA GLY A 121 -25.36 -10.93 5.41
C GLY A 121 -25.41 -12.46 5.51
N LYS A 122 -24.32 -13.16 5.16
CA LYS A 122 -24.20 -14.64 5.25
C LYS A 122 -23.12 -15.14 6.20
N GLY A 123 -22.24 -14.26 6.66
CA GLY A 123 -21.16 -14.58 7.61
C GLY A 123 -21.42 -14.00 8.99
N ASP A 124 -20.76 -14.56 10.00
CA ASP A 124 -20.72 -13.97 11.33
C ASP A 124 -19.96 -12.64 11.31
N PRO A 125 -20.26 -11.69 12.23
CA PRO A 125 -19.47 -10.47 12.37
C PRO A 125 -17.99 -10.79 12.63
N VAL A 126 -17.11 -10.24 11.79
CA VAL A 126 -15.67 -10.36 11.92
C VAL A 126 -15.17 -9.37 12.98
N PRO A 127 -14.52 -9.84 14.07
CA PRO A 127 -13.97 -8.95 15.08
C PRO A 127 -12.93 -7.99 14.48
N TYR A 128 -12.98 -6.72 14.89
CA TYR A 128 -12.03 -5.69 14.42
C TYR A 128 -10.58 -6.12 14.63
N ALA A 129 -10.23 -6.63 15.82
CA ALA A 129 -8.87 -7.09 16.11
C ALA A 129 -8.37 -8.17 15.15
N ARG A 130 -9.24 -9.14 14.79
CA ARG A 130 -8.91 -10.20 13.83
C ARG A 130 -8.57 -9.62 12.45
N ALA A 131 -9.26 -8.57 12.02
CA ALA A 131 -9.00 -7.92 10.75
C ALA A 131 -7.66 -7.19 10.72
N VAL A 132 -7.34 -6.46 11.79
CA VAL A 132 -6.05 -5.77 11.93
C VAL A 132 -4.90 -6.78 12.00
N GLU A 133 -4.99 -7.77 12.89
CA GLU A 133 -3.92 -8.78 13.08
C GLU A 133 -3.62 -9.59 11.81
N ALA A 134 -4.65 -9.88 11.00
CA ALA A 134 -4.49 -10.62 9.75
C ALA A 134 -3.72 -9.82 8.68
N SER A 135 -3.71 -8.49 8.76
CA SER A 135 -3.00 -7.61 7.81
C SER A 135 -1.69 -7.06 8.37
N THR A 136 -1.61 -6.77 9.67
CA THR A 136 -0.43 -6.13 10.28
C THR A 136 0.46 -7.10 11.07
N GLY A 137 -0.07 -8.26 11.46
CA GLY A 137 0.58 -9.17 12.39
C GLY A 137 0.52 -8.76 13.86
N ASN A 138 -0.12 -7.63 14.18
CA ASN A 138 -0.20 -7.06 15.53
C ASN A 138 -1.64 -6.67 15.90
N PRO A 139 -1.99 -6.67 17.20
CA PRO A 139 -3.30 -6.22 17.65
C PRO A 139 -3.52 -4.72 17.34
N PRO A 140 -4.78 -4.27 17.24
CA PRO A 140 -5.08 -2.86 17.01
C PRO A 140 -4.69 -2.00 18.21
N GLU A 141 -4.11 -0.83 17.94
CA GLU A 141 -3.76 0.16 18.95
C GLU A 141 -3.96 1.60 18.41
N PRO A 142 -4.26 2.58 19.29
CA PRO A 142 -4.39 3.97 18.88
C PRO A 142 -3.04 4.54 18.42
N SER A 143 -3.07 5.59 17.61
CA SER A 143 -1.88 6.33 17.17
C SER A 143 -1.45 7.37 18.19
N ARG A 144 -0.14 7.64 18.25
CA ARG A 144 0.49 8.61 19.16
C ARG A 144 1.24 9.67 18.35
N PRO A 145 0.56 10.76 17.94
CA PRO A 145 1.13 11.75 17.03
C PRO A 145 2.05 12.78 17.73
N GLU A 146 2.13 12.77 19.06
CA GLU A 146 2.68 13.87 19.87
C GLU A 146 4.10 14.27 19.47
N SER A 147 5.03 13.31 19.39
CA SER A 147 6.42 13.59 19.03
C SER A 147 6.56 14.17 17.63
N LYS A 148 5.82 13.61 16.65
CA LYS A 148 5.83 14.10 15.26
C LYS A 148 5.28 15.51 15.18
N ARG A 149 4.23 15.83 15.95
CA ARG A 149 3.66 17.19 16.04
C ARG A 149 4.65 18.18 16.65
N ASP A 150 5.36 17.76 17.70
CA ASP A 150 6.37 18.59 18.35
C ASP A 150 7.51 18.93 17.36
N SER A 151 7.99 17.95 16.59
CA SER A 151 8.98 18.18 15.53
C SER A 151 8.47 19.13 14.44
N VAL A 152 7.22 18.96 13.97
CA VAL A 152 6.61 19.90 13.00
C VAL A 152 6.51 21.30 13.59
N ALA A 153 6.10 21.43 14.85
CA ALA A 153 5.99 22.72 15.53
C ALA A 153 7.36 23.42 15.65
N GLU A 154 8.40 22.68 15.99
CA GLU A 154 9.77 23.19 16.06
C GLU A 154 10.26 23.69 14.70
N LEU A 155 10.12 22.87 13.64
CA LEU A 155 10.53 23.21 12.27
C LEU A 155 9.79 24.44 11.72
N LEU A 156 8.47 24.50 11.94
CA LEU A 156 7.67 25.67 11.56
C LEU A 156 8.02 26.92 12.38
N GLY A 157 8.33 26.75 13.68
CA GLY A 157 8.80 27.84 14.53
C GLY A 157 10.12 28.43 14.05
N ARG A 158 11.08 27.57 13.66
CA ARG A 158 12.35 27.98 13.02
C ARG A 158 12.12 28.75 11.71
N SER A 159 11.09 28.37 10.97
CA SER A 159 10.66 29.02 9.72
C SER A 159 9.81 30.28 9.93
N GLY A 160 9.60 30.72 11.17
CA GLY A 160 8.92 31.98 11.50
C GLY A 160 7.39 31.89 11.57
N TYR A 161 6.79 30.69 11.50
CA TYR A 161 5.34 30.53 11.68
C TYR A 161 4.96 30.68 13.17
N SER A 162 3.86 31.38 13.43
CA SER A 162 3.35 31.57 14.79
C SER A 162 2.49 30.39 15.24
N ILE A 163 2.92 29.70 16.30
CA ILE A 163 2.24 28.51 16.85
C ILE A 163 1.59 28.73 18.22
N SER A 164 1.60 29.96 18.75
CA SER A 164 1.27 30.26 20.16
C SER A 164 -0.23 30.40 20.49
N LYS A 165 -1.12 30.28 19.51
CA LYS A 165 -2.58 30.38 19.70
C LYS A 165 -3.22 29.00 19.81
N ASN A 166 -4.45 28.92 20.33
CA ASN A 166 -5.27 27.71 20.19
C ASN A 166 -5.39 27.34 18.70
N ASN A 167 -5.18 26.07 18.35
CA ASN A 167 -5.01 25.58 16.97
C ASN A 167 -3.84 26.18 16.16
N GLY A 168 -2.90 26.88 16.82
CA GLY A 168 -1.81 27.59 16.15
C GLY A 168 -0.93 26.69 15.27
N LEU A 169 -0.71 25.43 15.67
CA LEU A 169 0.02 24.47 14.86
C LEU A 169 -0.72 24.09 13.57
N LEU A 170 -2.04 23.84 13.65
CA LEU A 170 -2.84 23.48 12.48
C LEU A 170 -2.91 24.65 11.49
N ASP A 171 -3.14 25.86 11.99
CA ASP A 171 -3.16 27.07 11.17
C ASP A 171 -1.81 27.33 10.50
N ALA A 172 -0.71 27.08 11.22
CA ALA A 172 0.65 27.18 10.69
C ALA A 172 0.92 26.16 9.59
N VAL A 173 0.54 24.89 9.78
CA VAL A 173 0.65 23.85 8.75
C VAL A 173 -0.18 24.20 7.52
N ASP A 174 -1.42 24.65 7.70
CA ASP A 174 -2.27 25.02 6.57
C ASP A 174 -1.72 26.25 5.82
N ALA A 175 -1.10 27.20 6.53
CA ALA A 175 -0.38 28.32 5.89
C ALA A 175 0.87 27.83 5.12
N TRP A 176 1.69 26.99 5.75
CA TRP A 176 2.88 26.40 5.14
C TRP A 176 2.55 25.64 3.85
N ARG A 177 1.47 24.84 3.86
CA ARG A 177 0.97 24.13 2.66
C ARG A 177 0.55 25.09 1.55
N ARG A 178 -0.23 26.14 1.89
CA ARG A 178 -0.72 27.13 0.91
C ARG A 178 0.41 27.87 0.20
N GLU A 179 1.49 28.18 0.91
CA GLU A 179 2.65 28.89 0.36
C GLU A 179 3.51 28.01 -0.57
N ARG A 180 3.35 26.69 -0.53
CA ARG A 180 4.16 25.70 -1.24
C ARG A 180 3.39 24.84 -2.24
N VAL A 181 2.17 25.23 -2.61
CA VAL A 181 1.31 24.44 -3.49
C VAL A 181 2.00 24.17 -4.83
N VAL A 182 2.01 22.91 -5.26
CA VAL A 182 2.41 22.50 -6.61
C VAL A 182 1.26 22.80 -7.58
N PRO A 183 1.47 23.66 -8.60
CA PRO A 183 0.45 23.89 -9.60
C PRO A 183 0.26 22.62 -10.46
N MET A 184 -0.97 22.14 -10.60
CA MET A 184 -1.27 20.93 -11.39
C MET A 184 -0.79 21.01 -12.84
N ALA A 185 -0.78 22.19 -13.45
CA ALA A 185 -0.24 22.39 -14.79
C ALA A 185 1.26 22.02 -14.90
N SER A 186 1.99 22.04 -13.79
CA SER A 186 3.42 21.73 -13.72
C SER A 186 3.72 20.33 -13.18
N VAL A 187 2.70 19.56 -12.75
CA VAL A 187 2.89 18.27 -12.05
C VAL A 187 3.71 17.27 -12.86
N ARG A 188 3.54 17.25 -14.19
CA ARG A 188 4.27 16.35 -15.07
C ARG A 188 5.76 16.71 -15.15
N GLY A 189 6.07 18.00 -15.29
CA GLY A 189 7.45 18.47 -15.38
C GLY A 189 8.19 18.35 -14.05
N ILE A 190 7.52 18.76 -12.96
CA ILE A 190 8.05 18.66 -11.60
C ILE A 190 8.21 17.18 -11.21
N GLY A 191 7.20 16.34 -11.48
CA GLY A 191 7.27 14.91 -11.26
C GLY A 191 8.47 14.26 -11.96
N ALA A 192 8.69 14.57 -13.24
CA ALA A 192 9.85 14.06 -13.97
C ALA A 192 11.19 14.47 -13.32
N ALA A 193 11.30 15.71 -12.83
CA ALA A 193 12.51 16.19 -12.15
C ALA A 193 12.74 15.48 -10.81
N VAL A 194 11.69 15.33 -9.99
CA VAL A 194 11.75 14.64 -8.69
C VAL A 194 12.07 13.16 -8.86
N ILE A 195 11.47 12.49 -9.86
CA ILE A 195 11.78 11.09 -10.19
C ILE A 195 13.25 10.95 -10.58
N ALA A 196 13.77 11.84 -11.43
CA ALA A 196 15.17 11.80 -11.84
C ALA A 196 16.12 12.02 -10.64
N LEU A 197 15.77 12.91 -9.72
CA LEU A 197 16.52 13.12 -8.48
C LEU A 197 16.54 11.85 -7.62
N PHE A 198 15.38 11.27 -7.31
CA PHE A 198 15.31 10.09 -6.46
C PHE A 198 15.88 8.83 -7.12
N ASP A 199 15.83 8.69 -8.44
CA ASP A 199 16.51 7.59 -9.13
C ASP A 199 18.04 7.73 -9.03
N GLN A 200 18.59 8.94 -9.17
CA GLN A 200 20.02 9.18 -8.98
C GLN A 200 20.46 8.91 -7.54
N LEU A 201 19.68 9.36 -6.57
CA LEU A 201 19.91 9.11 -5.16
C LEU A 201 19.82 7.61 -4.84
N SER A 202 18.81 6.91 -5.35
CA SER A 202 18.66 5.46 -5.19
C SER A 202 19.81 4.68 -5.85
N ALA A 203 20.30 5.11 -7.01
CA ALA A 203 21.47 4.52 -7.64
C ALA A 203 22.74 4.68 -6.79
N ARG A 204 22.85 5.76 -6.01
CA ARG A 204 23.96 6.02 -5.11
C ARG A 204 23.85 5.29 -3.78
N HIS A 205 22.67 5.28 -3.18
CA HIS A 205 22.47 4.89 -1.77
C HIS A 205 21.83 3.51 -1.59
N LEU A 206 20.96 3.09 -2.51
CA LEU A 206 20.27 1.79 -2.44
C LEU A 206 20.96 0.73 -3.31
N GLN A 207 21.20 1.04 -4.59
CA GLN A 207 21.69 0.05 -5.56
C GLN A 207 22.98 -0.67 -5.15
N PRO A 208 23.99 -0.03 -4.53
CA PRO A 208 25.22 -0.72 -4.12
C PRO A 208 25.01 -1.76 -3.01
N LEU A 209 23.87 -1.70 -2.32
CA LEU A 209 23.50 -2.61 -1.24
C LEU A 209 22.71 -3.82 -1.75
N LEU A 210 22.26 -3.81 -3.00
CA LEU A 210 21.44 -4.87 -3.60
C LEU A 210 22.28 -5.78 -4.52
N PRO A 211 21.78 -7.00 -4.85
CA PRO A 211 22.42 -7.87 -5.83
C PRO A 211 22.61 -7.17 -7.18
N ARG A 212 23.76 -7.41 -7.82
CA ARG A 212 24.18 -6.74 -9.06
C ARG A 212 23.18 -6.90 -10.20
N GLU A 213 22.42 -7.99 -10.21
CA GLU A 213 21.44 -8.28 -11.25
C GLU A 213 20.23 -7.34 -11.21
N LEU A 214 19.97 -6.68 -10.07
CA LEU A 214 18.93 -5.65 -9.97
C LEU A 214 19.38 -4.29 -10.53
N ALA A 215 20.68 -4.10 -10.80
CA ALA A 215 21.23 -2.86 -11.34
C ALA A 215 20.62 -2.47 -12.69
N ALA A 216 20.24 -3.47 -13.50
CA ALA A 216 19.68 -3.28 -14.84
C ALA A 216 18.15 -3.12 -14.85
N VAL A 217 17.48 -3.27 -13.69
CA VAL A 217 16.03 -3.15 -13.60
C VAL A 217 15.65 -1.67 -13.63
N PRO A 218 14.79 -1.22 -14.57
CA PRO A 218 14.19 0.11 -14.53
C PRO A 218 13.36 0.29 -13.27
N ARG A 219 13.79 1.17 -12.37
CA ARG A 219 13.15 1.43 -11.06
C ARG A 219 12.03 2.46 -11.10
N ALA A 220 11.93 3.21 -12.19
CA ALA A 220 11.05 4.36 -12.33
C ALA A 220 10.33 4.39 -13.69
N ASN A 221 10.08 3.22 -14.30
CA ASN A 221 9.35 3.14 -15.57
C ASN A 221 7.85 3.35 -15.34
N ILE A 222 7.45 4.60 -15.12
CA ILE A 222 6.09 4.99 -14.79
C ILE A 222 5.58 6.11 -15.71
N GLU A 223 4.31 6.02 -16.09
CA GLU A 223 3.58 7.09 -16.79
C GLU A 223 2.60 7.80 -15.87
N PHE A 224 2.68 9.14 -15.77
CA PHE A 224 1.70 9.94 -15.01
C PHE A 224 0.48 10.28 -15.86
N LEU A 225 -0.69 9.86 -15.41
CA LEU A 225 -1.98 10.04 -16.05
C LEU A 225 -2.84 11.00 -15.20
N PRO A 226 -3.14 12.22 -15.68
CA PRO A 226 -4.05 13.10 -14.95
C PRO A 226 -5.48 12.57 -15.07
N ILE A 227 -6.16 12.40 -13.93
CA ILE A 227 -7.58 12.05 -13.86
C ILE A 227 -8.37 13.16 -13.16
N LYS A 228 -9.67 13.22 -13.41
CA LYS A 228 -10.61 14.14 -12.73
C LYS A 228 -11.73 13.33 -12.11
N ASP A 229 -12.30 13.85 -11.02
CA ASP A 229 -13.51 13.34 -10.39
C ASP A 229 -13.43 11.89 -9.89
N ALA A 230 -12.21 11.40 -9.63
CA ALA A 230 -12.00 10.09 -9.02
C ALA A 230 -12.24 10.13 -7.51
N TRP A 231 -12.74 9.03 -6.96
CA TRP A 231 -12.99 8.87 -5.53
C TRP A 231 -11.69 8.68 -4.70
N PHE A 232 -10.56 8.51 -5.37
CA PHE A 232 -9.23 8.44 -4.78
C PHE A 232 -8.36 9.64 -5.18
N SER A 233 -7.27 9.82 -4.41
CA SER A 233 -6.35 10.94 -4.57
C SER A 233 -5.27 10.68 -5.61
N GLY A 234 -4.78 9.46 -5.63
CA GLY A 234 -3.95 8.92 -6.69
C GLY A 234 -4.01 7.40 -6.63
N SER A 235 -3.62 6.74 -7.71
CA SER A 235 -3.51 5.29 -7.79
C SER A 235 -2.31 4.94 -8.66
N MET A 236 -1.32 4.30 -8.05
CA MET A 236 -0.26 3.61 -8.75
C MET A 236 -0.80 2.25 -9.21
N ASN A 237 -0.54 1.91 -10.47
CA ASN A 237 -0.92 0.62 -11.06
C ASN A 237 0.33 -0.01 -11.64
N TYR A 238 0.78 -1.11 -11.04
CA TYR A 238 1.88 -1.89 -11.59
C TYR A 238 1.36 -2.92 -12.59
N LEU A 239 1.65 -2.69 -13.87
CA LEU A 239 1.13 -3.54 -14.95
C LEU A 239 2.09 -4.69 -15.22
N GLY A 240 3.37 -4.39 -15.49
CA GLY A 240 4.43 -5.37 -15.68
C GLY A 240 4.21 -6.39 -16.80
N ARG A 241 3.35 -6.13 -17.79
CA ARG A 241 2.99 -7.08 -18.86
C ARG A 241 3.74 -6.82 -20.16
N ALA A 242 4.24 -5.62 -20.40
CA ALA A 242 5.00 -5.31 -21.61
C ALA A 242 6.34 -6.05 -21.60
N ARG A 243 6.77 -6.44 -22.80
CA ARG A 243 7.94 -7.27 -23.06
C ARG A 243 8.78 -6.63 -24.14
N ASN A 244 10.10 -6.70 -23.99
CA ASN A 244 11.06 -6.42 -25.04
C ASN A 244 11.02 -7.53 -26.10
N HIS A 245 11.69 -7.32 -27.24
CA HIS A 245 11.76 -8.30 -28.32
C HIS A 245 12.40 -9.63 -27.87
N ASP A 246 13.28 -9.60 -26.88
CA ASP A 246 13.91 -10.79 -26.28
C ASP A 246 13.05 -11.48 -25.21
N GLY A 247 11.82 -10.99 -24.97
CA GLY A 247 10.90 -11.50 -23.96
C GLY A 247 11.19 -11.00 -22.54
N SER A 248 12.22 -10.17 -22.32
CA SER A 248 12.45 -9.56 -21.00
C SER A 248 11.37 -8.53 -20.66
N PRO A 249 10.98 -8.36 -19.39
CA PRO A 249 9.96 -7.39 -18.98
C PRO A 249 10.43 -5.95 -19.18
N GLN A 250 9.48 -5.06 -19.50
CA GLN A 250 9.71 -3.61 -19.53
C GLN A 250 9.42 -2.94 -18.17
N TYR A 251 8.81 -3.66 -17.23
CA TYR A 251 8.51 -3.19 -15.87
C TYR A 251 7.59 -1.96 -15.85
N GLU A 252 6.58 -1.92 -16.72
CA GLU A 252 5.74 -0.73 -16.87
C GLU A 252 4.72 -0.55 -15.74
N ALA A 253 4.57 0.69 -15.31
CA ALA A 253 3.58 1.14 -14.33
C ALA A 253 2.90 2.44 -14.79
N THR A 254 1.75 2.76 -14.21
CA THR A 254 1.07 4.04 -14.40
C THR A 254 0.73 4.66 -13.05
N TYR A 255 0.70 5.99 -12.98
CA TYR A 255 0.20 6.73 -11.82
C TYR A 255 -0.93 7.64 -12.23
N GLU A 256 -2.15 7.30 -11.80
CA GLU A 256 -3.30 8.18 -12.00
C GLU A 256 -3.36 9.19 -10.87
N ILE A 257 -3.17 10.48 -11.15
CA ILE A 257 -3.22 11.55 -10.14
C ILE A 257 -4.49 12.38 -10.30
N ASN A 258 -5.25 12.55 -9.21
CA ASN A 258 -6.46 13.36 -9.25
C ASN A 258 -6.09 14.85 -9.26
N ALA A 259 -6.43 15.52 -10.37
CA ALA A 259 -6.08 16.91 -10.61
C ALA A 259 -6.81 17.93 -9.71
N SER A 260 -7.74 17.47 -8.87
CA SER A 260 -8.40 18.31 -7.87
C SER A 260 -7.60 18.46 -6.57
N LEU A 261 -6.53 17.67 -6.37
CA LEU A 261 -5.70 17.78 -5.18
C LEU A 261 -4.78 18.99 -5.21
N GLN A 262 -4.81 19.73 -4.10
CA GLN A 262 -3.79 20.72 -3.77
C GLN A 262 -2.81 20.08 -2.80
N MET A 263 -1.54 20.04 -3.17
CA MET A 263 -0.47 19.41 -2.40
C MET A 263 0.74 20.33 -2.36
N SER A 264 1.39 20.41 -1.21
CA SER A 264 2.65 21.14 -1.11
C SER A 264 3.78 20.41 -1.86
N TYR A 265 4.80 21.15 -2.30
CA TYR A 265 5.94 20.56 -2.99
C TYR A 265 6.65 19.47 -2.16
N PRO A 266 6.93 19.66 -0.86
CA PRO A 266 7.57 18.60 -0.08
C PRO A 266 6.68 17.36 0.15
N GLU A 267 5.35 17.52 0.29
CA GLU A 267 4.42 16.38 0.31
C GLU A 267 4.38 15.67 -1.06
N PHE A 268 4.54 16.41 -2.17
CA PHE A 268 4.65 15.84 -3.50
C PHE A 268 5.95 15.06 -3.71
N GLU A 269 7.07 15.53 -3.17
CA GLU A 269 8.32 14.77 -3.17
C GLU A 269 8.15 13.44 -2.41
N GLN A 270 7.55 13.48 -1.22
CA GLN A 270 7.24 12.26 -0.49
C GLN A 270 6.35 11.32 -1.31
N LEU A 271 5.31 11.84 -1.97
CA LEU A 271 4.44 11.05 -2.84
C LEU A 271 5.22 10.38 -3.98
N VAL A 272 6.09 11.12 -4.67
CA VAL A 272 6.89 10.56 -5.77
C VAL A 272 7.82 9.45 -5.26
N SER A 273 8.46 9.64 -4.10
CA SER A 273 9.33 8.61 -3.53
C SER A 273 8.55 7.35 -3.15
N HIS A 274 7.36 7.53 -2.57
CA HIS A 274 6.46 6.47 -2.11
C HIS A 274 5.93 5.64 -3.29
N GLU A 275 5.43 6.31 -4.33
CA GLU A 275 4.76 5.63 -5.44
C GLU A 275 5.75 5.10 -6.47
N VAL A 276 6.86 5.80 -6.70
CA VAL A 276 7.75 5.54 -7.84
C VAL A 276 9.08 4.93 -7.39
N VAL A 277 10.00 5.76 -6.90
CA VAL A 277 11.39 5.38 -6.68
C VAL A 277 11.93 5.99 -5.40
N PRO A 278 12.46 5.19 -4.46
CA PRO A 278 12.59 3.72 -4.48
C PRO A 278 11.38 2.96 -3.92
N GLY A 279 10.17 3.55 -3.90
CA GLY A 279 8.97 2.95 -3.32
C GLY A 279 8.30 1.85 -4.15
N HIS A 280 7.00 1.97 -4.41
CA HIS A 280 6.19 0.88 -4.96
C HIS A 280 6.66 0.37 -6.33
N VAL A 281 6.83 1.24 -7.34
CA VAL A 281 7.29 0.79 -8.68
C VAL A 281 8.63 0.08 -8.60
N THR A 282 9.56 0.61 -7.81
CA THR A 282 10.86 -0.06 -7.59
C THR A 282 10.70 -1.43 -6.94
N THR A 283 9.91 -1.53 -5.87
CA THR A 283 9.65 -2.78 -5.16
C THR A 283 9.09 -3.83 -6.13
N PHE A 284 8.08 -3.45 -6.92
CA PHE A 284 7.38 -4.37 -7.79
C PHE A 284 8.20 -4.75 -9.02
N ALA A 285 9.04 -3.85 -9.53
CA ALA A 285 10.01 -4.16 -10.58
C ALA A 285 11.06 -5.18 -10.11
N TYR A 286 11.53 -5.07 -8.87
CA TYR A 286 12.43 -6.07 -8.29
C TYR A 286 11.75 -7.42 -8.09
N LEU A 287 10.52 -7.44 -7.57
CA LEU A 287 9.75 -8.69 -7.44
C LEU A 287 9.49 -9.36 -8.79
N GLN A 288 9.17 -8.58 -9.83
CA GLN A 288 9.05 -9.10 -11.19
C GLN A 288 10.37 -9.69 -11.70
N ASN A 289 11.50 -8.99 -11.50
CA ASN A 289 12.82 -9.51 -11.90
C ASN A 289 13.14 -10.83 -11.17
N LEU A 290 12.86 -10.90 -9.87
CA LEU A 290 13.07 -12.11 -9.08
C LEU A 290 12.19 -13.26 -9.57
N TYR A 291 10.92 -13.01 -9.89
CA TYR A 291 10.02 -14.03 -10.46
C TYR A 291 10.54 -14.56 -11.80
N VAL A 292 10.86 -13.67 -12.75
CA VAL A 292 11.36 -14.05 -14.10
C VAL A 292 12.65 -14.87 -14.01
N ARG A 293 13.48 -14.63 -12.99
CA ARG A 293 14.72 -15.40 -12.74
C ARG A 293 14.52 -16.67 -11.91
N GLY A 294 13.27 -17.02 -11.57
CA GLY A 294 12.95 -18.18 -10.73
C GLY A 294 13.42 -18.06 -9.28
N LYS A 295 13.56 -16.84 -8.77
CA LYS A 295 13.97 -16.53 -7.38
C LYS A 295 12.80 -16.22 -6.46
N ALA A 296 11.66 -15.82 -7.01
CA ALA A 296 10.41 -15.63 -6.28
C ALA A 296 9.32 -16.56 -6.84
N GLY A 297 8.38 -16.96 -5.97
CA GLY A 297 7.24 -17.77 -6.36
C GLY A 297 6.16 -16.98 -7.10
N PHE A 298 5.14 -17.68 -7.60
CA PHE A 298 4.00 -17.09 -8.31
C PHE A 298 3.28 -15.99 -7.51
N GLU A 299 3.24 -16.11 -6.19
CA GLU A 299 2.65 -15.10 -5.30
C GLU A 299 3.28 -13.69 -5.45
N ALA A 300 4.50 -13.59 -5.99
CA ALA A 300 5.12 -12.29 -6.29
C ALA A 300 4.48 -11.58 -7.49
N THR A 301 3.74 -12.31 -8.34
CA THR A 301 3.12 -11.77 -9.56
C THR A 301 1.72 -11.20 -9.35
N VAL A 302 1.17 -11.40 -8.16
CA VAL A 302 -0.19 -11.01 -7.77
C VAL A 302 -0.14 -10.22 -6.47
N LEU A 303 0.32 -8.97 -6.57
CA LEU A 303 0.45 -8.11 -5.41
C LEU A 303 -0.93 -7.88 -4.79
N THR A 304 -1.08 -8.25 -3.52
CA THR A 304 -2.38 -8.39 -2.86
C THR A 304 -2.48 -7.39 -1.72
N MET A 305 -3.33 -6.37 -1.88
CA MET A 305 -3.65 -5.39 -0.84
C MET A 305 -4.35 -6.04 0.36
N ASN A 306 -4.39 -5.33 1.51
CA ASN A 306 -4.99 -5.83 2.77
C ASN A 306 -4.27 -7.07 3.37
N THR A 307 -3.00 -7.31 2.99
CA THR A 307 -2.21 -8.45 3.48
C THR A 307 -1.00 -8.00 4.30
N ARG A 308 -0.35 -8.94 5.00
CA ARG A 308 0.97 -8.72 5.64
C ARG A 308 2.04 -8.26 4.66
N ALA A 309 1.98 -8.70 3.40
CA ALA A 309 2.90 -8.27 2.36
C ALA A 309 2.65 -6.80 1.99
N ALA A 310 1.38 -6.42 1.80
CA ALA A 310 1.01 -5.02 1.57
C ALA A 310 1.47 -4.11 2.71
N THR A 311 1.30 -4.52 3.98
CA THR A 311 1.83 -3.77 5.13
C THR A 311 3.33 -3.53 5.02
N LEU A 312 4.13 -4.52 4.59
CA LEU A 312 5.55 -4.32 4.35
C LEU A 312 5.80 -3.36 3.18
N PHE A 313 5.07 -3.49 2.08
CA PHE A 313 5.24 -2.63 0.91
C PHE A 313 4.91 -1.17 1.20
N GLU A 314 3.85 -0.90 1.96
CA GLU A 314 3.55 0.45 2.46
C GLU A 314 4.67 0.98 3.35
N GLY A 315 5.22 0.12 4.23
CA GLY A 315 6.36 0.48 5.06
C GLY A 315 7.60 0.88 4.26
N ILE A 316 7.91 0.13 3.20
CA ILE A 316 9.01 0.45 2.28
C ILE A 316 8.74 1.78 1.58
N ALA A 317 7.54 1.96 1.02
CA ALA A 317 7.14 3.15 0.30
C ALA A 317 7.17 4.41 1.18
N ASN A 318 6.67 4.32 2.42
CA ASN A 318 6.70 5.45 3.36
C ASN A 318 8.11 5.81 3.85
N ASN A 319 9.04 4.85 3.87
CA ASN A 319 10.45 5.08 4.16
C ASN A 319 11.28 5.41 2.90
N ALA A 320 10.67 5.45 1.70
CA ALA A 320 11.40 5.49 0.43
C ALA A 320 12.25 6.74 0.27
N ILE A 321 11.78 7.92 0.70
CA ILE A 321 12.57 9.16 0.66
C ILE A 321 13.85 9.03 1.50
N LEU A 322 13.76 8.44 2.70
CA LEU A 322 14.89 8.22 3.58
C LEU A 322 15.87 7.21 2.95
N ILE A 323 15.35 6.16 2.32
CA ILE A 323 16.14 5.18 1.57
C ILE A 323 16.87 5.85 0.40
N ALA A 324 16.19 6.72 -0.37
CA ALA A 324 16.79 7.46 -1.48
C ALA A 324 17.97 8.30 -0.99
N HIS A 325 17.77 9.07 0.08
CA HIS A 325 18.82 9.91 0.68
C HIS A 325 19.90 9.10 1.43
N GLY A 326 19.71 7.81 1.65
CA GLY A 326 20.66 6.96 2.38
C GLY A 326 20.70 7.24 3.89
N VAL A 327 19.64 7.81 4.45
CA VAL A 327 19.52 8.19 5.87
C VAL A 327 18.44 7.37 6.58
N SER A 328 18.52 7.24 7.91
CA SER A 328 17.52 6.50 8.70
C SER A 328 16.63 7.40 9.54
N GLU A 329 17.03 8.65 9.79
CA GLU A 329 16.26 9.61 10.54
C GLU A 329 15.82 10.80 9.67
N ILE A 330 14.70 11.40 10.06
CA ILE A 330 14.12 12.55 9.36
C ILE A 330 15.06 13.76 9.47
N ASP A 331 15.66 13.98 10.63
CA ASP A 331 16.54 15.12 10.91
C ASP A 331 17.81 15.15 10.01
N ASP A 332 18.15 14.02 9.40
CA ASP A 332 19.26 13.88 8.45
C ASP A 332 18.87 14.24 7.00
N LEU A 333 17.60 14.54 6.73
CA LEU A 333 17.14 15.02 5.42
C LEU A 333 17.69 16.43 5.14
N PRO A 334 17.92 16.77 3.86
CA PRO A 334 18.73 17.92 3.45
C PRO A 334 18.19 19.29 3.88
N ASP A 335 16.89 19.44 4.10
CA ASP A 335 16.28 20.71 4.45
C ASP A 335 15.00 20.57 5.30
N ASP A 336 14.67 21.63 6.04
CA ASP A 336 13.54 21.69 6.96
C ASP A 336 12.17 21.49 6.24
N ASP A 337 12.03 21.91 4.99
CA ASP A 337 10.76 21.76 4.25
C ASP A 337 10.50 20.30 3.88
N MET A 338 11.53 19.58 3.44
CA MET A 338 11.46 18.13 3.22
C MET A 338 11.16 17.39 4.52
N GLN A 339 11.80 17.77 5.64
CA GLN A 339 11.51 17.18 6.95
C GLN A 339 10.04 17.38 7.36
N ILE A 340 9.49 18.59 7.19
CA ILE A 340 8.07 18.86 7.43
C ILE A 340 7.19 18.01 6.52
N GLY A 341 7.48 17.95 5.22
CA GLY A 341 6.72 17.16 4.25
C GLY A 341 6.62 15.68 4.64
N VAL A 342 7.75 15.08 5.05
CA VAL A 342 7.79 13.70 5.55
C VAL A 342 7.00 13.55 6.84
N LEU A 343 7.20 14.41 7.84
CA LEU A 343 6.46 14.35 9.10
C LEU A 343 4.94 14.44 8.89
N LEU A 344 4.48 15.31 7.98
CA LEU A 344 3.05 15.43 7.64
C LEU A 344 2.52 14.17 6.95
N ALA A 345 3.31 13.50 6.12
CA ALA A 345 2.93 12.21 5.54
C ALA A 345 2.85 11.10 6.60
N LEU A 346 3.79 11.05 7.54
CA LEU A 346 3.77 10.08 8.65
C LEU A 346 2.58 10.32 9.59
N LEU A 347 2.26 11.58 9.88
CA LEU A 347 1.04 11.93 10.62
C LEU A 347 -0.23 11.53 9.86
N GLN A 348 -0.21 11.55 8.52
CA GLN A 348 -1.31 11.03 7.72
C GLN A 348 -1.46 9.51 7.86
N ASP A 349 -0.38 8.74 7.96
CA ASP A 349 -0.46 7.30 8.25
C ASP A 349 -0.99 7.02 9.65
N ASP A 350 -0.54 7.81 10.63
CA ASP A 350 -1.11 7.79 11.97
C ASP A 350 -2.62 8.08 11.94
N ALA A 351 -3.06 9.04 11.11
CA ALA A 351 -4.47 9.38 10.92
C ALA A 351 -5.27 8.24 10.28
N LYS A 352 -4.70 7.51 9.30
CA LYS A 352 -5.33 6.33 8.69
C LYS A 352 -5.60 5.27 9.76
N ASN A 353 -4.58 4.90 10.53
CA ASN A 353 -4.74 3.95 11.63
C ASN A 353 -5.73 4.47 12.69
N GLN A 354 -5.62 5.72 13.11
CA GLN A 354 -6.51 6.29 14.13
C GLN A 354 -7.97 6.29 13.66
N SER A 355 -8.22 6.58 12.38
CA SER A 355 -9.55 6.53 11.81
C SER A 355 -10.15 5.12 11.87
N SER A 356 -9.34 4.09 11.56
CA SER A 356 -9.71 2.68 11.71
C SER A 356 -10.07 2.36 13.16
N TYR A 357 -9.19 2.69 14.10
CA TYR A 357 -9.35 2.42 15.52
C TYR A 357 -10.60 3.09 16.11
N LEU A 358 -10.81 4.37 15.83
CA LEU A 358 -11.98 5.09 16.35
C LEU A 358 -13.29 4.62 15.71
N THR A 359 -13.28 4.25 14.42
CA THR A 359 -14.48 3.81 13.70
C THR A 359 -14.89 2.39 14.12
N TRP A 360 -13.96 1.44 14.12
CA TRP A 360 -14.26 0.02 14.30
C TRP A 360 -13.98 -0.50 15.71
N GLY A 361 -12.97 0.05 16.38
CA GLY A 361 -12.63 -0.31 17.76
C GLY A 361 -13.53 0.40 18.76
N GLU A 362 -13.57 1.73 18.72
CA GLU A 362 -14.34 2.54 19.68
C GLU A 362 -15.76 2.90 19.21
N LYS A 363 -16.10 2.70 17.94
CA LYS A 363 -17.41 3.02 17.35
C LYS A 363 -17.83 4.48 17.55
N ARG A 364 -16.88 5.41 17.35
CA ARG A 364 -17.10 6.85 17.48
C ARG A 364 -17.83 7.42 16.28
N GLU A 365 -18.50 8.56 16.50
CA GLU A 365 -19.20 9.29 15.43
C GLU A 365 -18.22 9.92 14.43
N GLN A 366 -18.61 9.97 13.16
CA GLN A 366 -17.73 10.47 12.09
C GLN A 366 -17.28 11.92 12.31
N SER A 367 -18.14 12.78 12.85
CA SER A 367 -17.80 14.17 13.15
C SER A 367 -16.72 14.30 14.22
N GLU A 368 -16.75 13.45 15.25
CA GLU A 368 -15.71 13.39 16.28
C GLU A 368 -14.39 12.94 15.67
N ILE A 369 -14.42 11.89 14.84
CA ILE A 369 -13.24 11.35 14.17
C ILE A 369 -12.64 12.42 13.25
N ARG A 370 -13.42 13.04 12.36
CA ARG A 370 -12.95 14.12 11.47
C ARG A 370 -12.24 15.23 12.25
N THR A 371 -12.83 15.65 13.37
CA THR A 371 -12.27 16.71 14.23
C THR A 371 -10.92 16.29 14.83
N ALA A 372 -10.84 15.08 15.37
CA ALA A 372 -9.59 14.53 15.91
C ALA A 372 -8.51 14.41 14.84
N LEU A 373 -8.85 13.89 13.65
CA LEU A 373 -7.90 13.77 12.53
C LEU A 373 -7.32 15.12 12.13
N ARG A 374 -8.15 16.17 12.01
CA ARG A 374 -7.66 17.53 11.70
C ARG A 374 -6.75 18.10 12.78
N ARG A 375 -7.19 18.04 14.04
CA ARG A 375 -6.51 18.70 15.15
C ARG A 375 -5.21 18.00 15.54
N ASP A 376 -5.25 16.68 15.62
CA ASP A 376 -4.17 15.89 16.23
C ASP A 376 -3.21 15.33 15.19
N PHE A 377 -3.67 15.06 13.97
CA PHE A 377 -2.85 14.47 12.92
C PHE A 377 -2.57 15.43 11.77
N LEU A 378 -3.03 16.68 11.86
CA LEU A 378 -2.70 17.77 10.93
C LEU A 378 -2.97 17.44 9.44
N VAL A 379 -3.84 16.45 9.17
CA VAL A 379 -4.24 16.11 7.79
C VAL A 379 -5.12 17.21 7.22
N THR A 380 -5.23 17.35 5.90
CA THR A 380 -6.11 18.36 5.28
C THR A 380 -7.60 18.08 5.57
N GLU A 381 -8.48 19.06 5.34
CA GLU A 381 -9.93 18.90 5.49
C GLU A 381 -10.49 17.77 4.61
N GLU A 382 -10.13 17.78 3.32
CA GLU A 382 -10.48 16.72 2.37
C GLU A 382 -10.06 15.34 2.89
N ARG A 383 -8.83 15.23 3.42
CA ARG A 383 -8.31 13.96 3.92
C ARG A 383 -9.03 13.52 5.18
N ALA A 384 -9.32 14.43 6.11
CA ALA A 384 -10.11 14.11 7.31
C ALA A 384 -11.52 13.61 6.95
N ASP A 385 -12.16 14.22 5.94
CA ASP A 385 -13.46 13.77 5.43
C ASP A 385 -13.39 12.38 4.80
N LYS A 386 -12.40 12.15 3.94
CA LYS A 386 -12.18 10.83 3.31
C LYS A 386 -11.94 9.74 4.35
N LEU A 387 -11.03 9.99 5.30
CA LEU A 387 -10.62 9.03 6.31
C LEU A 387 -11.76 8.73 7.29
N SER A 388 -12.42 9.74 7.85
CA SER A 388 -13.54 9.53 8.78
C SER A 388 -14.81 8.97 8.12
N GLY A 389 -14.94 9.15 6.80
CA GLY A 389 -16.09 8.75 6.00
C GLY A 389 -15.84 7.48 5.18
N ALA A 390 -15.86 7.63 3.84
CA ALA A 390 -15.94 6.52 2.90
C ALA A 390 -14.81 5.48 3.07
N TRP A 391 -13.58 5.91 3.39
CA TRP A 391 -12.46 4.98 3.57
C TRP A 391 -12.47 4.31 4.94
N GLY A 392 -12.56 5.10 6.02
CA GLY A 392 -12.56 4.55 7.39
C GLY A 392 -13.76 3.68 7.69
N ARG A 393 -14.93 3.97 7.09
CA ARG A 393 -16.15 3.17 7.25
C ARG A 393 -16.25 2.03 6.23
N HIS A 394 -15.32 1.91 5.28
CA HIS A 394 -15.34 0.79 4.36
C HIS A 394 -15.04 -0.52 5.12
N PRO A 395 -15.85 -1.58 4.97
CA PRO A 395 -15.73 -2.80 5.77
C PRO A 395 -14.38 -3.51 5.60
N LEU A 396 -13.79 -3.49 4.41
CA LEU A 396 -12.45 -4.03 4.16
C LEU A 396 -11.34 -3.00 4.47
N MET A 397 -11.23 -1.94 3.66
CA MET A 397 -10.17 -0.94 3.77
C MET A 397 -10.06 -0.33 5.18
N GLY A 398 -11.19 0.01 5.79
CA GLY A 398 -11.24 0.61 7.12
C GLY A 398 -10.79 -0.32 8.24
N ARG A 399 -10.83 -1.65 8.07
CA ARG A 399 -10.44 -2.63 9.09
C ARG A 399 -9.10 -3.31 8.84
N MET A 400 -8.67 -3.45 7.58
CA MET A 400 -7.43 -4.15 7.21
C MET A 400 -6.37 -3.24 6.61
N TYR A 401 -6.74 -2.33 5.70
CA TYR A 401 -5.73 -1.56 4.96
C TYR A 401 -5.26 -0.29 5.68
N LEU A 402 -6.18 0.48 6.27
CA LEU A 402 -5.78 1.72 6.95
C LEU A 402 -4.75 1.51 8.08
N PRO A 403 -4.84 0.47 8.92
CA PRO A 403 -3.82 0.15 9.92
C PRO A 403 -2.47 -0.26 9.32
N ALA A 404 -2.47 -0.82 8.10
CA ALA A 404 -1.27 -1.35 7.44
C ALA A 404 -0.22 -0.25 7.19
N TYR A 405 -0.65 0.97 6.87
CA TYR A 405 0.27 2.08 6.61
C TYR A 405 1.18 2.36 7.80
N ARG A 406 0.60 2.71 8.96
CA ARG A 406 1.40 3.02 10.16
C ARG A 406 2.21 1.80 10.62
N ALA A 407 1.59 0.62 10.67
CA ALA A 407 2.27 -0.60 11.10
C ALA A 407 3.49 -0.92 10.21
N GLY A 408 3.35 -0.76 8.89
CA GLY A 408 4.44 -0.89 7.94
C GLY A 408 5.53 0.16 8.14
N THR A 409 5.13 1.43 8.19
CA THR A 409 6.03 2.58 8.34
C THR A 409 6.93 2.44 9.56
N ASP A 410 6.32 2.19 10.73
CA ASP A 410 7.03 2.08 12.00
C ASP A 410 7.97 0.88 12.00
N LYS A 411 7.49 -0.29 11.54
CA LYS A 411 8.31 -1.50 11.48
C LYS A 411 9.51 -1.34 10.55
N VAL A 412 9.34 -0.80 9.35
CA VAL A 412 10.45 -0.62 8.40
C VAL A 412 11.45 0.41 8.93
N ALA A 413 10.98 1.50 9.55
CA ALA A 413 11.86 2.47 10.20
C ALA A 413 12.69 1.79 11.32
N ASP A 414 12.04 1.01 12.18
CA ASP A 414 12.70 0.31 13.28
C ASP A 414 13.71 -0.74 12.80
N LEU A 415 13.39 -1.48 11.74
CA LEU A 415 14.34 -2.41 11.12
C LEU A 415 15.57 -1.68 10.56
N ARG A 416 15.38 -0.53 9.92
CA ARG A 416 16.48 0.27 9.35
C ARG A 416 17.35 0.96 10.42
N ARG A 417 16.82 1.18 11.62
CA ARG A 417 17.59 1.62 12.79
C ARG A 417 18.37 0.47 13.44
N SER A 418 17.76 -0.72 13.47
CA SER A 418 18.27 -1.86 14.23
C SER A 418 19.30 -2.69 13.48
N TYR A 419 19.25 -2.70 12.14
CA TYR A 419 20.09 -3.57 11.31
C TYR A 419 20.91 -2.77 10.29
N PRO A 420 22.12 -3.25 9.91
CA PRO A 420 22.92 -2.62 8.87
C PRO A 420 22.17 -2.56 7.52
N PRO A 421 22.33 -1.47 6.73
CA PRO A 421 21.70 -1.31 5.41
C PRO A 421 21.94 -2.49 4.45
N GLN A 422 23.14 -3.09 4.50
CA GLN A 422 23.53 -4.25 3.68
C GLN A 422 22.72 -5.52 3.99
N SER A 423 22.08 -5.57 5.16
CA SER A 423 21.23 -6.70 5.58
C SER A 423 19.75 -6.38 5.34
N VAL A 424 19.28 -5.23 5.84
CA VAL A 424 17.86 -4.88 5.84
C VAL A 424 17.31 -4.57 4.45
N LEU A 425 18.04 -3.83 3.61
CA LEU A 425 17.51 -3.42 2.30
C LEU A 425 17.35 -4.61 1.35
N PRO A 426 18.32 -5.54 1.21
CA PRO A 426 18.09 -6.76 0.44
C PRO A 426 16.90 -7.57 0.94
N ALA A 427 16.72 -7.68 2.26
CA ALA A 427 15.62 -8.45 2.83
C ALA A 427 14.24 -7.86 2.49
N ILE A 428 14.03 -6.56 2.72
CA ILE A 428 12.72 -5.92 2.48
C ILE A 428 12.37 -5.83 0.98
N TYR A 429 13.37 -5.77 0.09
CA TYR A 429 13.17 -5.85 -1.37
C TYR A 429 13.11 -7.29 -1.92
N GLY A 430 13.01 -8.31 -1.05
CA GLY A 430 12.79 -9.71 -1.44
C GLY A 430 14.03 -10.45 -1.97
N CYS A 431 15.22 -9.86 -1.90
CA CYS A 431 16.46 -10.46 -2.41
C CYS A 431 16.88 -11.72 -1.64
N ASN A 432 16.45 -11.82 -0.37
CA ASN A 432 16.75 -12.96 0.51
C ASN A 432 15.57 -13.93 0.62
N GLY A 433 14.69 -13.93 -0.38
CA GLY A 433 13.41 -14.62 -0.37
C GLY A 433 12.25 -13.66 -0.09
N LEU A 434 11.06 -14.01 -0.58
CA LEU A 434 9.88 -13.19 -0.38
C LEU A 434 9.47 -13.20 1.09
N VAL A 435 9.26 -12.01 1.64
CA VAL A 435 8.90 -11.77 3.04
C VAL A 435 7.69 -10.85 3.13
N ASP A 436 7.04 -10.89 4.28
CA ASP A 436 5.99 -9.98 4.71
C ASP A 436 6.40 -9.29 6.02
N ILE A 437 5.54 -8.42 6.57
CA ILE A 437 5.84 -7.61 7.75
C ILE A 437 6.23 -8.43 9.00
N VAL A 438 5.84 -9.71 9.06
CA VAL A 438 6.12 -10.62 10.19
C VAL A 438 7.34 -11.51 9.90
N THR A 439 7.43 -12.03 8.69
CA THR A 439 8.47 -13.00 8.29
C THR A 439 9.82 -12.33 8.01
N VAL A 440 9.86 -11.02 7.77
CA VAL A 440 11.10 -10.26 7.59
C VAL A 440 12.06 -10.41 8.78
N ASP A 441 11.55 -10.50 10.01
CA ASP A 441 12.40 -10.68 11.20
C ASP A 441 13.19 -12.00 11.15
N ARG A 442 12.61 -13.06 10.59
CA ARG A 442 13.26 -14.37 10.49
C ARG A 442 14.48 -14.33 9.58
N VAL A 443 14.44 -13.49 8.55
CA VAL A 443 15.54 -13.31 7.59
C VAL A 443 16.63 -12.41 8.15
N LEU A 444 16.30 -11.48 9.05
CA LEU A 444 17.26 -10.56 9.66
C LEU A 444 17.95 -11.13 10.91
N GLN A 445 17.34 -12.15 11.52
CA GLN A 445 17.91 -12.88 12.67
C GLN A 445 18.79 -14.07 12.27
N SER A 446 18.70 -14.53 11.02
CA SER A 446 19.55 -15.59 10.46
C SER A 446 20.88 -15.05 9.98
#